data_AF-A0A6P1AMA8-F1
#
_entry.id   AF-A0A6P1AMA8-F1
#
_cell.length_a   1.000
_cell.length_b   1.000
_cell.length_c   1.000
_cell.angle_alpha   90.00
_cell.angle_beta   90.00
_cell.angle_gamma   90.00
#
_symmetry.space_group_name_H-M   'P 1'
#
loop_
_entity.id
_entity.type
_entity.pdbx_description
1 polymer ?
#
loop_
_entity_poly.entity_id
_entity_poly.type
_entity_poly.pdbx_seq_one_letter_code
_entity_poly.pdbx_strand_id
1 'polypeptide(L)' 'APMAYFAYLEANPQGIDRVRLLGDNTFSFEDLPGGGDRDYEDMVVQLKIG' A
#
# COMPACT_ATOMS: atom_id res chain seq x y z
N ALA A 1 8.27 15.68 11.35
CA ALA A 1 8.90 15.04 10.17
C ALA A 1 7.79 14.58 9.23
N PRO A 2 8.01 14.53 7.90
CA PRO A 2 7.03 13.93 7.00
C PRO A 2 6.88 12.44 7.30
N MET A 3 5.66 11.89 7.15
CA MET A 3 5.43 10.44 7.23
C MET A 3 5.69 9.79 5.88
N ALA A 4 6.22 8.58 5.92
CA ALA A 4 6.40 7.70 4.77
C ALA A 4 5.90 6.29 5.14
N TYR A 5 5.41 5.58 4.14
CA TYR A 5 4.90 4.22 4.25
C TYR A 5 5.68 3.30 3.31
N PHE A 6 5.83 2.03 3.71
CA PHE A 6 6.69 1.07 3.04
C PHE A 6 5.93 -0.20 2.69
N ALA A 7 6.37 -0.89 1.63
CA ALA A 7 5.96 -2.26 1.31
C ALA A 7 6.61 -3.31 2.24
N TYR A 8 7.18 -2.88 3.37
CA TYR A 8 7.77 -3.73 4.40
C TYR A 8 7.02 -3.48 5.72
N LEU A 9 6.21 -4.47 6.12
CA LEU A 9 5.21 -4.34 7.20
C LEU A 9 5.81 -3.79 8.50
N GLU A 10 6.96 -4.32 8.92
CA GLU A 10 7.61 -3.95 10.19
C GLU A 10 8.15 -2.51 10.21
N ALA A 11 8.28 -1.85 9.05
CA ALA A 11 8.63 -0.44 8.98
C ALA A 11 7.42 0.49 9.13
N ASN A 12 6.19 -0.04 9.06
CA ASN A 12 4.99 0.77 9.13
C ASN A 12 4.52 0.96 10.58
N PRO A 13 4.11 2.18 10.98
CA PRO A 13 3.47 2.40 12.27
C PRO A 13 2.28 1.46 12.47
N GLN A 14 2.16 0.91 13.68
CA GLN A 14 1.05 0.02 14.09
C GLN A 14 0.99 -1.31 13.31
N GLY A 15 2.02 -1.67 12.54
CA GLY A 15 2.07 -2.92 11.80
C GLY A 15 0.94 -3.03 10.76
N ILE A 16 0.58 -1.90 10.15
CA ILE A 16 -0.48 -1.85 9.13
C ILE A 16 0.16 -2.04 7.75
N ASP A 17 -0.39 -2.98 6.98
CA ASP A 17 -0.02 -3.15 5.58
C ASP A 17 -0.49 -1.95 4.75
N ARG A 18 0.30 -1.57 3.76
CA ARG A 18 0.13 -0.37 2.92
C ARG A 18 0.00 -0.71 1.45
N VAL A 19 0.29 -1.96 1.09
CA VAL A 19 0.31 -2.42 -0.30
C VAL A 19 -0.29 -3.82 -0.38
N ARG A 20 -1.30 -4.02 -1.22
CA ARG A 20 -1.80 -5.35 -1.56
C ARG A 20 -1.38 -5.74 -2.96
N LEU A 21 -1.00 -7.00 -3.13
CA LEU A 21 -0.87 -7.63 -4.45
C LEU A 21 -2.23 -8.24 -4.82
N LEU A 22 -2.90 -7.66 -5.83
CA LEU A 22 -4.20 -8.14 -6.32
C LEU A 22 -4.07 -9.25 -7.38
N GLY A 23 -2.83 -9.57 -7.80
CA GLY A 23 -2.53 -10.49 -8.89
C GLY A 23 -2.21 -9.76 -10.21
N ASP A 24 -1.72 -10.50 -11.21
CA ASP A 24 -1.38 -9.97 -12.55
C ASP A 24 -0.53 -8.67 -12.52
N ASN A 25 0.49 -8.66 -11.65
CA ASN A 25 1.35 -7.50 -11.37
C ASN A 25 0.58 -6.21 -11.02
N THR A 26 -0.58 -6.34 -10.37
CA THR A 26 -1.41 -5.23 -9.92
C THR A 26 -1.25 -5.00 -8.42
N PHE A 27 -0.86 -3.79 -8.05
CA PHE A 27 -0.58 -3.36 -6.69
C PHE A 27 -1.59 -2.28 -6.29
N SER A 28 -2.19 -2.41 -5.11
CA SER A 28 -3.15 -1.45 -4.57
C SER A 28 -2.63 -0.86 -3.25
N PHE A 29 -2.91 0.41 -2.99
CA PHE A 29 -2.25 1.21 -1.95
C PHE A 29 -3.26 1.93 -1.05
N GLU A 30 -2.84 2.17 0.19
CA GLU A 30 -3.55 2.98 1.19
C GLU A 30 -2.62 4.12 1.68
N ASP A 31 -3.04 5.38 1.54
CA ASP A 31 -2.18 6.55 1.79
C ASP A 31 -2.43 7.25 3.14
N LEU A 32 -3.52 6.91 3.84
CA LEU A 32 -3.93 7.59 5.06
C LEU A 32 -3.30 7.01 6.36
N PRO A 33 -2.96 7.87 7.35
CA PRO A 33 -2.57 7.41 8.69
C PRO A 33 -3.62 6.52 9.36
N GLY A 34 -3.19 5.61 10.23
CA GLY A 34 -4.10 4.69 10.94
C GLY A 34 -4.74 3.61 10.05
N GLY A 35 -4.39 3.58 8.76
CA GLY A 35 -4.87 2.59 7.80
C GLY A 35 -6.17 2.96 7.10
N GLY A 36 -6.57 4.23 7.15
CA GLY A 36 -7.78 4.77 6.51
C GLY A 36 -9.01 3.86 6.63
N ASP A 37 -9.69 3.61 5.52
CA ASP A 37 -10.87 2.73 5.46
C ASP A 37 -10.54 1.28 5.07
N ARG A 38 -9.27 1.01 4.68
CA ARG A 38 -8.70 -0.32 4.43
C ARG A 38 -9.27 -1.00 3.19
N ASP A 39 -9.74 -0.24 2.22
CA ASP A 39 -10.08 -0.76 0.89
C ASP A 39 -8.87 -0.85 -0.06
N TYR A 40 -7.83 -0.04 0.19
CA TYR A 40 -6.58 0.03 -0.57
C TYR A 40 -6.80 0.44 -2.04
N GLU A 41 -7.81 1.27 -2.31
CA GLU A 41 -8.11 1.79 -3.65
C GLU A 41 -7.69 3.25 -3.87
N ASP A 42 -7.02 3.87 -2.90
CA ASP A 42 -6.42 5.22 -3.04
C ASP A 42 -5.51 5.34 -4.26
N MET A 43 -4.78 4.26 -4.58
CA MET A 43 -4.04 4.11 -5.83
C MET A 43 -3.94 2.64 -6.24
N VAL A 44 -4.13 2.36 -7.53
CA VAL A 44 -3.97 1.02 -8.13
C VAL A 44 -3.02 1.11 -9.33
N VAL A 45 -1.98 0.28 -9.34
CA VAL A 45 -0.93 0.27 -10.37
C VAL A 45 -0.76 -1.13 -10.93
N GLN A 46 -0.95 -1.30 -12.24
CA GLN A 46 -0.60 -2.55 -12.94
C GLN A 46 0.72 -2.38 -13.71
N LEU A 47 1.70 -3.24 -13.44
CA LEU A 47 2.95 -3.28 -14.20
C LEU A 47 2.84 -4.27 -15.37
N LYS A 48 3.09 -3.78 -16.58
CA LYS A 48 3.25 -4.60 -17.78
C LYS A 48 4.71 -4.59 -18.19
N ILE A 49 5.33 -5.76 -18.21
CA ILE A 49 6.69 -5.97 -18.69
C ILE A 49 6.55 -6.65 -20.06
N GLY A 50 7.07 -6.00 -21.11
CA GLY A 50 7.16 -6.53 -22.46
C GLY A 50 8.56 -7.04 -22.78
#